data_AF-K9RVM8-F1
#
_entry.id   AF-K9RVM8-F1
#
_cell.length_a   1.000
_cell.length_b   1.000
_cell.length_c   1.000
_cell.angle_alpha   90.00
_cell.angle_beta   90.00
_cell.angle_gamma   90.00
#
_symmetry.space_group_name_H-M   'P 1'
#
loop_
_entity.id
_entity.type
_entity.pdbx_description
1 polymer ?
#
loop_
_entity_poly.entity_id
_entity_poly.type
_entity_poly.pdbx_seq_one_letter_code
_entity_poly.pdbx_strand_id
1 'polypeptide(L)'
;MSLPVVILPGYLAGADDYIPLQNSLLALGILARIVPLRGQDWLVTIGGRPVTPILNQLAATVAQVQADSGSEQVNIIGHSAGGWIARVYLGDQPYCGQAWDGKRYVKTLVSLGTPHTSQERWTKKNLDFVNTTYPGAFYDQVQYVCVAGKAIYGQNTWPLERWFTYQSYQLTCGEGQAWGDGVTPVISAHLTGAENITLEGVLHAPRSRSRDCPNAPWYGSETIIPAWVNALL
;
A
#
# COMPACT_ATOMS: atom_id res chain seq x y z
N MET A 1 8.00 23.65 -3.22
CA MET A 1 6.62 23.13 -3.05
C MET A 1 6.73 21.62 -3.07
N SER A 2 6.07 20.91 -2.16
CA SER A 2 6.02 19.45 -2.15
C SER A 2 5.37 18.95 -3.43
N LEU A 3 5.84 17.82 -3.98
CA LEU A 3 5.19 17.19 -5.13
C LEU A 3 3.76 16.75 -4.75
N PRO A 4 2.82 16.79 -5.70
CA PRO A 4 1.48 16.31 -5.44
C PRO A 4 1.48 14.79 -5.19
N VAL A 5 0.51 14.31 -4.43
CA VAL A 5 0.39 12.93 -3.97
C VAL A 5 -0.79 12.24 -4.63
N VAL A 6 -0.59 11.02 -5.11
CA VAL A 6 -1.65 10.10 -5.54
C VAL A 6 -1.79 8.98 -4.50
N ILE A 7 -2.97 8.85 -3.90
CA ILE A 7 -3.29 7.78 -2.94
C ILE A 7 -3.95 6.63 -3.68
N LEU A 8 -3.33 5.45 -3.67
CA LEU A 8 -3.89 4.23 -4.22
C LEU A 8 -4.44 3.33 -3.09
N PRO A 9 -5.77 3.15 -3.02
CA PRO A 9 -6.41 2.25 -2.07
C PRO A 9 -5.94 0.80 -2.14
N GLY A 10 -6.13 0.08 -1.03
CA GLY A 10 -5.99 -1.37 -0.93
C GLY A 10 -7.22 -2.14 -1.38
N TYR A 11 -7.09 -3.48 -1.49
CA TYR A 11 -8.15 -4.38 -1.93
C TYR A 11 -9.48 -4.14 -1.20
N LEU A 12 -10.59 -4.15 -1.95
CA LEU A 12 -11.97 -3.96 -1.49
C LEU A 12 -12.29 -2.60 -0.86
N ALA A 13 -11.29 -1.73 -0.66
CA ALA A 13 -11.50 -0.38 -0.15
C ALA A 13 -11.94 0.58 -1.26
N GLY A 14 -12.78 1.54 -0.90
CA GLY A 14 -13.17 2.65 -1.77
C GLY A 14 -12.35 3.90 -1.50
N ALA A 15 -12.39 4.87 -2.41
CA ALA A 15 -11.76 6.18 -2.23
C ALA A 15 -12.22 6.88 -0.94
N ASP A 16 -13.50 6.73 -0.59
CA ASP A 16 -14.10 7.38 0.58
C ASP A 16 -13.39 7.05 1.90
N ASP A 17 -12.82 5.84 2.02
CA ASP A 17 -12.09 5.41 3.22
C ASP A 17 -10.80 6.22 3.47
N TYR A 18 -10.29 6.91 2.45
CA TYR A 18 -9.04 7.67 2.49
C TYR A 18 -9.26 9.18 2.50
N ILE A 19 -10.51 9.66 2.48
CA ILE A 19 -10.82 11.10 2.58
C ILE A 19 -10.18 11.74 3.82
N PRO A 20 -10.22 11.12 5.03
CA PRO A 20 -9.54 11.70 6.19
C PRO A 20 -8.03 11.88 5.96
N LEU A 21 -7.36 10.87 5.39
CA LEU A 21 -5.93 10.95 5.06
C LEU A 21 -5.65 12.07 4.04
N GLN A 22 -6.47 12.16 2.98
CA GLN A 22 -6.36 13.23 1.99
C GLN A 22 -6.48 14.62 2.64
N ASN A 23 -7.46 14.80 3.52
CA ASN A 23 -7.67 16.07 4.22
C ASN A 23 -6.50 16.41 5.16
N SER A 24 -5.95 15.42 5.87
CA SER A 24 -4.77 15.64 6.71
C SER A 24 -3.54 16.04 5.90
N LEU A 25 -3.32 15.44 4.72
CA LEU A 25 -2.23 15.84 3.82
C LEU A 25 -2.46 17.26 3.27
N LEU A 26 -3.69 17.59 2.89
CA LEU A 26 -4.03 18.94 2.42
C LEU A 26 -3.82 20.00 3.50
N ALA A 27 -4.13 19.70 4.77
CA ALA A 27 -3.87 20.57 5.90
C ALA A 27 -2.36 20.83 6.14
N LEU A 28 -1.51 19.91 5.68
CA LEU A 28 -0.04 20.06 5.66
C LEU A 28 0.48 20.78 4.40
N GLY A 29 -0.42 21.26 3.52
CA GLY A 29 -0.07 21.93 2.27
C GLY A 29 0.30 20.97 1.12
N ILE A 30 0.04 19.68 1.27
CA ILE A 30 0.34 18.65 0.26
C ILE A 30 -0.93 18.39 -0.56
N LEU A 31 -0.88 18.72 -1.86
CA LEU A 31 -1.99 18.41 -2.78
C LEU A 31 -2.10 16.88 -2.94
N ALA A 32 -3.15 16.28 -2.40
CA ALA A 32 -3.39 14.84 -2.49
C ALA A 32 -4.66 14.52 -3.30
N ARG A 33 -4.59 13.52 -4.18
CA ARG A 33 -5.72 12.96 -4.91
C ARG A 33 -5.81 11.46 -4.71
N ILE A 34 -7.01 10.97 -4.38
CA ILE A 34 -7.26 9.54 -4.23
C ILE A 34 -7.65 8.97 -5.60
N VAL A 35 -7.09 7.81 -5.96
CA VAL A 35 -7.55 7.07 -7.15
C VAL A 35 -9.02 6.71 -6.93
N PRO A 36 -9.95 7.03 -7.85
CA PRO A 36 -11.39 7.01 -7.62
C PRO A 36 -11.99 5.60 -7.66
N LEU A 37 -11.39 4.66 -6.92
CA LEU A 37 -11.82 3.27 -6.82
C LEU A 37 -13.05 3.13 -5.93
N ARG A 38 -13.91 2.20 -6.30
CA ARG A 38 -15.02 1.68 -5.50
C ARG A 38 -14.71 0.24 -5.10
N GLY A 39 -15.33 -0.24 -4.01
CA GLY A 39 -15.17 -1.63 -3.57
C GLY A 39 -15.45 -2.66 -4.69
N GLN A 40 -16.44 -2.38 -5.56
CA GLN A 40 -16.79 -3.24 -6.69
C GLN A 40 -15.73 -3.31 -7.80
N ASP A 41 -14.87 -2.29 -7.94
CA ASP A 41 -13.83 -2.26 -8.99
C ASP A 41 -12.76 -3.32 -8.75
N TRP A 42 -12.66 -3.81 -7.51
CA TRP A 42 -11.76 -4.90 -7.14
C TRP A 42 -12.28 -6.27 -7.58
N LEU A 43 -13.60 -6.44 -7.76
CA LEU A 43 -14.20 -7.74 -8.06
C LEU A 43 -13.66 -8.37 -9.35
N VAL A 44 -13.33 -7.55 -10.34
CA VAL A 44 -12.78 -8.02 -11.63
C VAL A 44 -11.37 -8.58 -11.52
N THR A 45 -10.68 -8.31 -10.42
CA THR A 45 -9.29 -8.74 -10.16
C THR A 45 -9.20 -10.00 -9.27
N ILE A 46 -10.33 -10.47 -8.74
CA ILE A 46 -10.41 -11.64 -7.85
C ILE A 46 -9.95 -12.91 -8.58
N GLY A 47 -9.32 -13.82 -7.81
CA GLY A 47 -8.90 -15.13 -8.31
C GLY A 47 -7.59 -15.09 -9.10
N GLY A 48 -6.71 -14.10 -8.84
CA GLY A 48 -5.44 -13.94 -9.55
C GLY A 48 -5.60 -13.41 -10.97
N ARG A 49 -6.72 -12.74 -11.25
CA ARG A 49 -6.90 -11.97 -12.48
C ARG A 49 -5.98 -10.75 -12.48
N PRO A 50 -5.67 -10.21 -13.66
CA PRO A 50 -4.81 -9.02 -13.75
C PRO A 50 -5.40 -7.82 -13.03
N VAL A 51 -4.54 -7.00 -12.43
CA VAL A 51 -4.91 -5.70 -11.83
C VAL A 51 -4.86 -4.54 -12.82
N THR A 52 -4.80 -4.83 -14.12
CA THR A 52 -4.80 -3.84 -15.21
C THR A 52 -5.92 -2.80 -15.09
N PRO A 53 -7.17 -3.14 -14.70
CA PRO A 53 -8.20 -2.12 -14.50
C PRO A 53 -7.85 -1.09 -13.41
N ILE A 54 -7.18 -1.53 -12.34
CA ILE A 54 -6.71 -0.64 -11.26
C ILE A 54 -5.53 0.20 -11.74
N LEU A 55 -4.61 -0.40 -12.48
CA LEU A 55 -3.47 0.30 -13.07
C LEU A 55 -3.89 1.40 -14.06
N ASN A 56 -4.92 1.15 -14.87
CA ASN A 56 -5.52 2.16 -15.76
C ASN A 56 -6.03 3.37 -14.96
N GLN A 57 -6.72 3.13 -13.85
CA GLN A 57 -7.22 4.23 -13.01
C GLN A 57 -6.08 4.97 -12.30
N LEU A 58 -5.05 4.27 -11.83
CA LEU A 58 -3.86 4.90 -11.27
C LEU A 58 -3.18 5.80 -12.31
N ALA A 59 -2.91 5.29 -13.51
CA ALA A 59 -2.23 6.04 -14.56
C ALA A 59 -3.03 7.29 -14.99
N ALA A 60 -4.36 7.15 -15.14
CA ALA A 60 -5.23 8.29 -15.43
C ALA A 60 -5.20 9.33 -14.30
N THR A 61 -5.17 8.89 -13.05
CA THR A 61 -5.10 9.78 -11.88
C THR A 61 -3.76 10.52 -11.83
N VAL A 62 -2.65 9.83 -12.07
CA VAL A 62 -1.31 10.45 -12.15
C VAL A 62 -1.27 11.51 -13.24
N ALA A 63 -1.73 11.18 -14.46
CA ALA A 63 -1.77 12.13 -15.58
C ALA A 63 -2.63 13.35 -15.27
N GLN A 64 -3.80 13.16 -14.65
CA GLN A 64 -4.67 14.26 -14.24
C GLN A 64 -4.01 15.15 -13.18
N VAL A 65 -3.33 14.56 -12.19
CA VAL A 65 -2.64 15.32 -11.14
C VAL A 65 -1.48 16.13 -11.73
N GLN A 66 -0.71 15.58 -12.67
CA GLN A 66 0.34 16.32 -13.37
C GLN A 66 -0.25 17.49 -14.17
N ALA A 67 -1.35 17.26 -14.89
CA ALA A 67 -2.04 18.31 -15.65
C ALA A 67 -2.58 19.44 -14.75
N ASP A 68 -3.19 19.09 -13.61
CA ASP A 68 -3.80 20.06 -12.70
C ASP A 68 -2.77 20.86 -11.89
N SER A 69 -1.63 20.25 -11.57
CA SER A 69 -0.58 20.85 -10.74
C SER A 69 0.56 21.49 -11.53
N GLY A 70 0.71 21.16 -12.81
CA GLY A 70 1.88 21.49 -13.62
C GLY A 70 3.17 20.77 -13.20
N SER A 71 3.11 19.80 -12.28
CA SER A 71 4.28 19.05 -11.82
C SER A 71 4.63 17.92 -12.78
N GLU A 72 5.91 17.78 -13.12
CA GLU A 72 6.40 16.67 -13.96
C GLU A 72 6.42 15.32 -13.22
N GLN A 73 6.46 15.33 -11.89
CA GLN A 73 6.46 14.13 -11.06
C GLN A 73 5.42 14.24 -9.95
N VAL A 74 5.03 13.08 -9.42
CA VAL A 74 4.14 12.91 -8.27
C VAL A 74 4.79 11.99 -7.23
N ASN A 75 4.25 12.01 -6.02
CA ASN A 75 4.47 10.96 -5.03
C ASN A 75 3.27 10.00 -5.03
N ILE A 76 3.49 8.72 -4.71
CA ILE A 76 2.42 7.74 -4.55
C ILE A 76 2.40 7.25 -3.10
N ILE A 77 1.20 7.21 -2.52
CA ILE A 77 0.92 6.46 -1.30
C ILE A 77 0.12 5.22 -1.69
N GLY A 78 0.70 4.04 -1.56
CA GLY A 78 0.00 2.77 -1.78
C GLY A 78 -0.35 2.10 -0.47
N HIS A 79 -1.64 1.91 -0.16
CA HIS A 79 -2.05 1.18 1.03
C HIS A 79 -2.33 -0.28 0.71
N SER A 80 -1.83 -1.21 1.55
CA SER A 80 -2.07 -2.64 1.39
C SER A 80 -1.73 -3.09 -0.03
N ALA A 81 -2.68 -3.64 -0.79
CA ALA A 81 -2.45 -4.02 -2.19
C ALA A 81 -1.98 -2.88 -3.11
N GLY A 82 -2.36 -1.64 -2.81
CA GLY A 82 -1.98 -0.47 -3.58
C GLY A 82 -0.46 -0.30 -3.70
N GLY A 83 0.32 -0.68 -2.69
CA GLY A 83 1.78 -0.53 -2.74
C GLY A 83 2.45 -1.44 -3.77
N TRP A 84 2.08 -2.73 -3.84
CA TRP A 84 2.66 -3.63 -4.84
C TRP A 84 2.05 -3.41 -6.23
N ILE A 85 0.80 -2.94 -6.32
CA ILE A 85 0.21 -2.49 -7.60
C ILE A 85 0.97 -1.28 -8.13
N ALA A 86 1.32 -0.32 -7.27
CA ALA A 86 2.16 0.80 -7.65
C ALA A 86 3.54 0.34 -8.16
N ARG A 87 4.13 -0.71 -7.58
CA ARG A 87 5.37 -1.32 -8.13
C ARG A 87 5.18 -1.86 -9.55
N VAL A 88 4.03 -2.43 -9.91
CA VAL A 88 3.72 -2.80 -11.31
C VAL A 88 3.65 -1.55 -12.20
N TYR A 89 3.02 -0.47 -11.72
CA TYR A 89 2.91 0.79 -12.47
C TYR A 89 4.27 1.46 -12.72
N LEU A 90 5.21 1.37 -11.78
CA LEU A 90 6.57 1.88 -11.99
C LEU A 90 7.31 1.14 -13.12
N GLY A 91 6.94 -0.13 -13.34
CA GLY A 91 7.62 -1.09 -14.19
C GLY A 91 7.61 -0.80 -15.70
N ASP A 92 8.73 -1.08 -16.36
CA ASP A 92 8.92 -0.99 -17.82
C ASP A 92 8.79 -2.32 -18.58
N GLN A 93 8.64 -3.44 -17.88
CA GLN A 93 8.36 -4.74 -18.48
C GLN A 93 6.85 -4.95 -18.64
N PRO A 94 6.42 -5.68 -19.69
CA PRO A 94 5.00 -5.93 -19.94
C PRO A 94 4.32 -6.71 -18.81
N TYR A 95 3.31 -6.10 -18.20
CA TYR A 95 2.33 -6.76 -17.34
C TYR A 95 1.03 -6.95 -18.13
N CYS A 96 0.70 -8.19 -18.47
CA CYS A 96 -0.47 -8.53 -19.30
C CYS A 96 -0.50 -7.76 -20.64
N GLY A 97 0.66 -7.59 -21.27
CA GLY A 97 0.80 -6.98 -22.60
C GLY A 97 1.07 -5.47 -22.60
N GLN A 98 1.11 -4.81 -21.43
CA GLN A 98 1.38 -3.38 -21.32
C GLN A 98 2.50 -3.10 -20.32
N ALA A 99 3.47 -2.28 -20.73
CA ALA A 99 4.42 -1.63 -19.84
C ALA A 99 3.91 -0.23 -19.49
N TRP A 100 3.98 0.14 -18.21
CA TRP A 100 3.50 1.44 -17.73
C TRP A 100 4.60 2.48 -17.72
N ASP A 101 5.83 2.05 -17.41
CA ASP A 101 7.02 2.89 -17.33
C ASP A 101 6.78 4.15 -16.47
N GLY A 102 6.03 3.96 -15.38
CA GLY A 102 5.56 5.01 -14.48
C GLY A 102 6.64 5.59 -13.60
N LYS A 103 7.79 4.92 -13.48
CA LYS A 103 8.99 5.41 -12.77
C LYS A 103 9.47 6.78 -13.24
N ARG A 104 9.14 7.18 -14.47
CA ARG A 104 9.43 8.51 -15.02
C ARG A 104 8.63 9.62 -14.33
N TYR A 105 7.44 9.30 -13.86
CA TYR A 105 6.47 10.25 -13.29
C TYR A 105 6.40 10.19 -11.76
N VAL A 106 7.10 9.26 -11.12
CA VAL A 106 7.01 9.04 -9.67
C VAL A 106 8.35 9.31 -9.02
N LYS A 107 8.36 10.19 -8.02
CA LYS A 107 9.54 10.50 -7.21
C LYS A 107 9.66 9.57 -6.02
N THR A 108 8.58 9.43 -5.24
CA THR A 108 8.54 8.58 -4.05
C THR A 108 7.33 7.65 -4.07
N LEU A 109 7.54 6.38 -3.67
CA LEU A 109 6.49 5.42 -3.31
C LEU A 109 6.54 5.16 -1.81
N VAL A 110 5.53 5.66 -1.09
CA VAL A 110 5.27 5.29 0.31
C VAL A 110 4.26 4.15 0.34
N SER A 111 4.63 3.00 0.89
CA SER A 111 3.72 1.87 1.06
C SER A 111 3.29 1.74 2.52
N LEU A 112 1.98 1.69 2.78
CA LEU A 112 1.39 1.59 4.12
C LEU A 112 0.82 0.18 4.31
N GLY A 113 1.46 -0.64 5.16
CA GLY A 113 1.02 -2.00 5.44
C GLY A 113 0.93 -2.90 4.21
N THR A 114 1.75 -2.66 3.19
CA THR A 114 1.70 -3.41 1.93
C THR A 114 2.34 -4.79 2.06
N PRO A 115 1.64 -5.90 1.82
CA PRO A 115 2.28 -7.21 1.75
C PRO A 115 3.09 -7.34 0.45
N HIS A 116 4.39 -7.05 0.50
CA HIS A 116 5.29 -7.18 -0.65
C HIS A 116 5.61 -8.64 -1.00
N THR A 117 5.26 -9.59 -0.14
CA THR A 117 5.32 -11.03 -0.38
C THR A 117 3.97 -11.65 -0.02
N SER A 118 3.57 -12.71 -0.72
CA SER A 118 2.39 -13.50 -0.36
C SER A 118 2.51 -14.94 -0.84
N GLN A 119 2.03 -15.88 -0.03
CA GLN A 119 1.80 -17.29 -0.42
C GLN A 119 0.33 -17.54 -0.82
N GLU A 120 -0.55 -16.56 -0.62
CA GLU A 120 -1.96 -16.66 -0.96
C GLU A 120 -2.15 -16.80 -2.48
N ARG A 121 -2.78 -17.89 -2.92
CA ARG A 121 -2.89 -18.26 -4.35
C ARG A 121 -3.42 -17.13 -5.25
N TRP A 122 -4.31 -16.29 -4.74
CA TRP A 122 -4.97 -15.25 -5.53
C TRP A 122 -4.08 -14.03 -5.76
N THR A 123 -3.30 -13.61 -4.76
CA THR A 123 -2.39 -12.46 -4.89
C THR A 123 -1.01 -12.88 -5.37
N LYS A 124 -0.63 -14.14 -5.12
CA LYS A 124 0.67 -14.73 -5.44
C LYS A 124 1.07 -14.56 -6.90
N LYS A 125 0.20 -14.80 -7.88
CA LYS A 125 0.58 -14.67 -9.30
C LYS A 125 1.06 -13.25 -9.66
N ASN A 126 0.35 -12.23 -9.18
CA ASN A 126 0.68 -10.83 -9.45
C ASN A 126 1.91 -10.39 -8.65
N LEU A 127 2.00 -10.80 -7.38
CA LEU A 127 3.16 -10.52 -6.53
C LEU A 127 4.42 -11.25 -7.01
N ASP A 128 4.32 -12.47 -7.51
CA ASP A 128 5.44 -13.23 -8.09
C ASP A 128 5.96 -12.52 -9.34
N PHE A 129 5.08 -12.00 -10.21
CA PHE A 129 5.48 -11.15 -11.32
C PHE A 129 6.27 -9.93 -10.81
N VAL A 130 5.73 -9.19 -9.84
CA VAL A 130 6.40 -8.00 -9.29
C VAL A 130 7.75 -8.33 -8.69
N ASN A 131 7.83 -9.36 -7.85
CA ASN A 131 9.06 -9.69 -7.13
C ASN A 131 10.13 -10.34 -8.00
N THR A 132 9.73 -11.05 -9.06
CA THR A 132 10.69 -11.61 -10.04
C THR A 132 11.21 -10.53 -10.99
N THR A 133 10.34 -9.62 -11.42
CA THR A 133 10.66 -8.63 -12.44
C THR A 133 11.30 -7.37 -11.84
N TYR A 134 10.84 -6.97 -10.66
CA TYR A 134 11.25 -5.76 -9.95
C TYR A 134 11.58 -6.08 -8.47
N PRO A 135 12.62 -6.89 -8.19
CA PRO A 135 12.98 -7.27 -6.83
C PRO A 135 13.34 -6.05 -5.97
N GLY A 136 12.80 -6.01 -4.75
CA GLY A 136 13.08 -4.93 -3.80
C GLY A 136 12.64 -3.55 -4.27
N ALA A 137 13.31 -2.53 -3.73
CA ALA A 137 13.34 -1.17 -4.25
C ALA A 137 14.15 -1.15 -5.55
N PHE A 138 13.48 -1.49 -6.66
CA PHE A 138 14.16 -1.86 -7.90
C PHE A 138 14.76 -0.68 -8.68
N TYR A 139 14.09 0.48 -8.68
CA TYR A 139 14.52 1.64 -9.47
C TYR A 139 15.23 2.69 -8.59
N ASP A 140 16.53 2.89 -8.80
CA ASP A 140 17.34 3.84 -8.01
C ASP A 140 16.82 5.29 -8.03
N GLN A 141 16.12 5.68 -9.09
CA GLN A 141 15.55 7.03 -9.23
C GLN A 141 14.27 7.25 -8.40
N VAL A 142 13.65 6.17 -7.90
CA VAL A 142 12.43 6.23 -7.09
C VAL A 142 12.80 5.97 -5.64
N GLN A 143 12.39 6.84 -4.74
CA GLN A 143 12.52 6.59 -3.30
C GLN A 143 11.42 5.63 -2.85
N TYR A 144 11.78 4.54 -2.20
CA TYR A 144 10.83 3.58 -1.63
C TYR A 144 10.84 3.72 -0.11
N VAL A 145 9.68 4.01 0.48
CA VAL A 145 9.48 4.04 1.93
C VAL A 145 8.39 3.06 2.30
N CYS A 146 8.69 2.08 3.13
CA CYS A 146 7.79 1.01 3.52
C CYS A 146 7.46 1.12 5.01
N VAL A 147 6.20 1.43 5.31
CA VAL A 147 5.70 1.62 6.68
C VAL A 147 4.92 0.39 7.12
N ALA A 148 5.38 -0.27 8.18
CA ALA A 148 4.80 -1.47 8.76
C ALA A 148 4.23 -1.18 10.15
N GLY A 149 2.97 -1.57 10.38
CA GLY A 149 2.33 -1.49 11.68
C GLY A 149 2.63 -2.75 12.51
N LYS A 150 2.80 -2.55 13.81
CA LYS A 150 3.08 -3.61 14.78
C LYS A 150 2.14 -3.46 15.97
N ALA A 151 0.92 -3.96 15.82
CA ALA A 151 -0.13 -3.86 16.83
C ALA A 151 -0.57 -5.22 17.36
N ILE A 152 -0.62 -6.24 16.51
CA ILE A 152 -1.19 -7.55 16.84
C ILE A 152 -0.17 -8.65 16.57
N TYR A 153 0.07 -9.48 17.59
CA TYR A 153 0.81 -10.71 17.47
C TYR A 153 -0.13 -11.86 17.06
N GLY A 154 0.17 -12.51 15.94
CA GLY A 154 -0.62 -13.64 15.46
C GLY A 154 -0.49 -14.85 16.39
N GLN A 155 -1.62 -15.39 16.84
CA GLN A 155 -1.66 -16.57 17.71
C GLN A 155 -2.73 -17.53 17.24
N ASN A 156 -2.39 -18.82 17.17
CA ASN A 156 -3.33 -19.88 16.85
C ASN A 156 -4.15 -20.29 18.08
N THR A 157 -4.81 -19.31 18.71
CA THR A 157 -5.58 -19.48 19.94
C THR A 157 -6.86 -18.66 19.85
N TRP A 158 -7.90 -19.05 20.61
CA TRP A 158 -9.05 -18.19 20.85
C TRP A 158 -8.60 -16.89 21.55
N PRO A 159 -9.17 -15.72 21.20
CA PRO A 159 -10.38 -15.49 20.39
C PRO A 159 -10.17 -15.53 18.84
N LEU A 160 -11.27 -15.69 18.09
CA LEU A 160 -11.30 -15.79 16.61
C LEU A 160 -10.50 -14.71 15.88
N GLU A 161 -10.46 -13.49 16.41
CA GLU A 161 -9.71 -12.37 15.84
C GLU A 161 -8.21 -12.71 15.69
N ARG A 162 -7.58 -13.24 16.75
CA ARG A 162 -6.16 -13.63 16.71
C ARG A 162 -5.91 -14.78 15.75
N TRP A 163 -6.87 -15.69 15.62
CA TRP A 163 -6.82 -16.77 14.64
C TRP A 163 -6.88 -16.22 13.21
N PHE A 164 -7.76 -15.27 12.89
CA PHE A 164 -7.78 -14.64 11.56
C PHE A 164 -6.46 -13.94 11.25
N THR A 165 -5.90 -13.20 12.20
CA THR A 165 -4.58 -12.58 12.05
C THR A 165 -3.48 -13.63 11.83
N TYR A 166 -3.46 -14.71 12.62
CA TYR A 166 -2.52 -15.81 12.45
C TYR A 166 -2.63 -16.41 11.04
N GLN A 167 -3.85 -16.69 10.56
CA GLN A 167 -4.05 -17.25 9.22
C GLN A 167 -3.59 -16.27 8.13
N SER A 168 -3.88 -14.97 8.28
CA SER A 168 -3.43 -13.94 7.35
C SER A 168 -1.91 -13.89 7.25
N TYR A 169 -1.22 -13.92 8.40
CA TYR A 169 0.25 -13.92 8.45
C TYR A 169 0.83 -15.20 7.87
N GLN A 170 0.25 -16.36 8.22
CA GLN A 170 0.63 -17.66 7.65
C GLN A 170 0.53 -17.66 6.12
N LEU A 171 -0.54 -17.07 5.57
CA LEU A 171 -0.73 -16.94 4.11
C LEU A 171 0.21 -15.91 3.47
N THR A 172 0.68 -14.92 4.22
CA THR A 172 1.51 -13.83 3.67
C THR A 172 3.00 -14.17 3.71
N CYS A 173 3.51 -14.61 4.87
CA CYS A 173 4.94 -14.89 5.07
C CYS A 173 5.27 -16.36 5.36
N GLY A 174 4.28 -17.24 5.54
CA GLY A 174 4.51 -18.64 5.92
C GLY A 174 4.66 -18.88 7.42
N GLU A 175 4.52 -17.83 8.24
CA GLU A 175 4.59 -17.90 9.70
C GLU A 175 3.43 -17.13 10.33
N GLY A 176 2.48 -17.84 10.93
CA GLY A 176 1.35 -17.23 11.62
C GLY A 176 1.72 -16.55 12.95
N GLN A 177 2.82 -16.97 13.59
CA GLN A 177 3.31 -16.42 14.85
C GLN A 177 4.24 -15.24 14.63
N ALA A 178 3.70 -14.16 14.05
CA ALA A 178 4.45 -12.97 13.72
C ALA A 178 3.79 -11.72 14.32
N TRP A 179 4.57 -10.64 14.41
CA TRP A 179 4.04 -9.30 14.67
C TRP A 179 3.59 -8.64 13.37
N GLY A 180 2.50 -7.88 13.43
CA GLY A 180 1.99 -7.11 12.29
C GLY A 180 0.84 -6.19 12.68
N ASP A 181 0.15 -5.68 11.67
CA ASP A 181 -0.91 -4.68 11.80
C ASP A 181 -2.32 -5.29 11.90
N GLY A 182 -2.40 -6.60 12.12
CA GLY A 182 -3.62 -7.41 12.15
C GLY A 182 -3.93 -8.11 10.82
N VAL A 183 -3.33 -7.69 9.72
CA VAL A 183 -3.51 -8.26 8.38
C VAL A 183 -2.17 -8.63 7.75
N THR A 184 -1.23 -7.70 7.73
CA THR A 184 0.10 -7.86 7.12
C THR A 184 1.16 -7.97 8.22
N PRO A 185 1.98 -9.04 8.22
CA PRO A 185 3.10 -9.16 9.15
C PRO A 185 4.22 -8.18 8.76
N VAL A 186 4.95 -7.66 9.76
CA VAL A 186 6.01 -6.64 9.55
C VAL A 186 7.04 -7.10 8.51
N ILE A 187 7.42 -8.37 8.54
CA ILE A 187 8.41 -8.94 7.61
C ILE A 187 7.98 -8.85 6.14
N SER A 188 6.68 -8.91 5.87
CA SER A 188 6.12 -8.78 4.52
C SER A 188 5.81 -7.34 4.15
N ALA A 189 5.65 -6.46 5.15
CA ALA A 189 5.48 -5.02 4.94
C ALA A 189 6.79 -4.31 4.58
N HIS A 190 7.92 -4.87 5.00
CA HIS A 190 9.24 -4.36 4.62
C HIS A 190 9.68 -4.83 3.23
N LEU A 191 10.51 -4.01 2.58
CA LEU A 191 11.05 -4.27 1.24
C LEU A 191 12.56 -4.05 1.24
N THR A 192 13.31 -5.02 0.70
CA THR A 192 14.77 -4.90 0.55
C THR A 192 15.14 -3.68 -0.29
N GLY A 193 16.09 -2.87 0.19
CA GLY A 193 16.54 -1.65 -0.49
C GLY A 193 15.65 -0.42 -0.25
N ALA A 194 14.49 -0.57 0.39
CA ALA A 194 13.65 0.55 0.80
C ALA A 194 14.07 1.10 2.17
N GLU A 195 13.67 2.33 2.46
CA GLU A 195 13.60 2.82 3.84
C GLU A 195 12.44 2.12 4.54
N ASN A 196 12.73 1.35 5.59
CA ASN A 196 11.74 0.54 6.28
C ASN A 196 11.46 1.10 7.67
N ILE A 197 10.19 1.46 7.93
CA ILE A 197 9.73 2.09 9.17
C ILE A 197 8.73 1.15 9.85
N THR A 198 8.98 0.78 11.11
CA THR A 198 8.02 0.01 11.92
C THR A 198 7.37 0.91 12.97
N LEU A 199 6.05 0.89 13.05
CA LEU A 199 5.25 1.70 13.97
C LEU A 199 4.51 0.81 14.99
N GLU A 200 4.85 0.97 16.26
CA GLU A 200 4.21 0.24 17.36
C GLU A 200 2.75 0.68 17.55
N GLY A 201 1.86 -0.28 17.78
CA GLY A 201 0.45 -0.03 18.06
C GLY A 201 -0.39 0.46 16.87
N VAL A 202 0.12 0.37 15.64
CA VAL A 202 -0.59 0.80 14.41
C VAL A 202 -1.27 -0.39 13.71
N LEU A 203 -2.57 -0.24 13.44
CA LEU A 203 -3.41 -1.22 12.73
C LEU A 203 -3.45 -0.98 11.21
N HIS A 204 -3.89 -2.01 10.49
CA HIS A 204 -3.86 -2.05 9.02
C HIS A 204 -4.63 -0.92 8.35
N ALA A 205 -5.90 -0.74 8.67
CA ALA A 205 -6.83 0.07 7.88
C ALA A 205 -7.68 1.00 8.76
N PRO A 206 -8.32 2.04 8.18
CA PRO A 206 -9.11 3.03 8.93
C PRO A 206 -10.22 2.43 9.79
N ARG A 207 -10.79 1.30 9.33
CA ARG A 207 -11.88 0.58 10.00
C ARG A 207 -11.40 -0.65 10.77
N SER A 208 -10.09 -0.89 10.84
CA SER A 208 -9.55 -1.98 11.64
C SER A 208 -9.93 -1.78 13.11
N ARG A 209 -10.47 -2.84 13.72
CA ARG A 209 -10.82 -2.88 15.12
C ARG A 209 -10.16 -4.11 15.72
N SER A 210 -9.60 -3.94 16.91
CA SER A 210 -9.05 -5.04 17.68
C SER A 210 -9.56 -5.02 19.10
N ARG A 211 -9.88 -6.18 19.66
CA ARG A 211 -10.21 -6.29 21.09
C ARG A 211 -9.00 -6.02 21.98
N ASP A 212 -7.80 -6.36 21.49
CA ASP A 212 -6.55 -6.18 22.23
C ASP A 212 -6.12 -4.71 22.26
N CYS A 213 -6.43 -3.96 21.19
CA CYS A 213 -6.10 -2.54 21.07
C CYS A 213 -7.26 -1.72 20.45
N PRO A 214 -8.35 -1.49 21.19
CA PRO A 214 -9.60 -0.92 20.66
C PRO A 214 -9.47 0.52 20.12
N ASN A 215 -8.46 1.25 20.60
CA ASN A 215 -8.17 2.64 20.23
C ASN A 215 -6.90 2.76 19.37
N ALA A 216 -6.37 1.66 18.85
CA ALA A 216 -5.19 1.71 18.02
C ALA A 216 -5.46 2.53 16.74
N PRO A 217 -4.57 3.49 16.40
CA PRO A 217 -4.66 4.23 15.16
C PRO A 217 -4.31 3.35 13.96
N TRP A 218 -4.53 3.87 12.75
CA TRP A 218 -4.02 3.29 11.51
C TRP A 218 -3.00 4.24 10.87
N TYR A 219 -2.35 3.82 9.80
CA TYR A 219 -1.28 4.58 9.15
C TYR A 219 -1.65 6.03 8.77
N GLY A 220 -2.89 6.27 8.35
CA GLY A 220 -3.39 7.60 7.97
C GLY A 220 -4.12 8.34 9.09
N SER A 221 -4.01 7.90 10.35
CA SER A 221 -4.44 8.69 11.50
C SER A 221 -3.55 9.93 11.66
N GLU A 222 -4.13 11.07 12.01
CA GLU A 222 -3.40 12.35 12.21
C GLU A 222 -2.21 12.23 13.18
N THR A 223 -2.34 11.39 14.22
CA THR A 223 -1.28 11.13 15.19
C THR A 223 -0.13 10.28 14.63
N ILE A 224 -0.34 9.59 13.51
CA ILE A 224 0.62 8.66 12.89
C ILE A 224 1.28 9.26 11.65
N ILE A 225 0.58 10.09 10.89
CA ILE A 225 1.10 10.75 9.68
C ILE A 225 2.49 11.39 9.89
N PRO A 226 2.79 12.12 10.99
CA PRO A 226 4.10 12.72 11.22
C PRO A 226 5.27 11.74 11.20
N ALA A 227 5.03 10.45 11.47
CA ALA A 227 6.07 9.43 11.52
C ALA A 227 6.63 9.05 10.13
N TRP A 228 5.91 9.36 9.05
CA TRP A 228 6.31 8.96 7.69
C TRP A 228 6.11 10.06 6.62
N VAL A 229 5.34 11.12 6.91
CA VAL A 229 5.01 12.16 5.91
C VAL A 229 6.23 12.93 5.38
N ASN A 230 7.33 12.98 6.14
CA ASN A 230 8.58 13.62 5.70
C ASN A 230 9.15 12.96 4.43
N ALA A 231 8.80 11.72 4.13
CA ALA A 231 9.17 11.06 2.87
C ALA A 231 8.54 11.70 1.63
N LEU A 232 7.51 12.54 1.80
CA LEU A 232 6.79 13.22 0.71
C LEU A 232 7.27 14.65 0.46
N LEU A 233 8.21 15.16 1.26
CA LEU A 233 8.66 16.55 1.26
C LEU A 233 9.92 16.79 0.42
#